data_AF-A0A7C3TRR1-F1
#
_entry.id   AF-A0A7C3TRR1-F1
#
_cell.length_a   1.000
_cell.length_b   1.000
_cell.length_c   1.000
_cell.angle_alpha   90.00
_cell.angle_beta   90.00
_cell.angle_gamma   90.00
#
_symmetry.space_group_name_H-M   'P 1'
#
loop_
_entity.id
_entity.type
_entity.pdbx_description
1 polymer ?
#
loop_
_entity_poly.entity_id
_entity_poly.type
_entity_poly.pdbx_seq_one_letter_code
_entity_poly.pdbx_strand_id
1 'polypeptide(L)'
;DTTNYPNPTGFIKELHDLNAHFCISIWSNPDKNSAIGKEYVSKNLYISDSKWLDYFNPLTRKAYWNTLNQNLFSHGVDSWWMDATEPENDALHGTKTYLGLGDFYRLTYPLFVSRAVYEGQRKTTSAKRVCILTRSAFAGQQRYGTINWSGDIDGTWDSFRRQIVAGLDYTITGMPYWTTDIGGFFRPGKAQYTDKGYHELLIRWYQWGAFNPIFRIHGYQSETEPWRYGETVEYNMRKMLNLRYRLIPYIYSDAWQITHNGSTMMRPLVMDFNGDSAALNQQFEYMFGKSFLVAPVTKPDVSEWSVYLPKATSWYNFWTGKQFKGGQTISAAAPLDRIPLFVKAGSIVPLGKFLQYAGQKSADTLEVRIYRGANGNFDLYEDEGNNYDYEKGNYTIIPFIWNERHKTLVIGDRQRIYPGYLKKRVFNVVFVNEFGGTGIAVSKTGKHVLYFGKQIKIQMK
;
A
#
# COMPACT_ATOMS: atom_id res chain seq x y z
N ASP A 1 -16.17 19.14 19.57
CA ASP A 1 -16.62 18.35 20.73
C ASP A 1 -15.49 18.31 21.75
N THR A 2 -15.43 19.32 22.61
CA THR A 2 -14.41 19.42 23.67
C THR A 2 -14.68 18.45 24.82
N THR A 3 -15.87 17.84 24.87
CA THR A 3 -16.21 16.83 25.88
C THR A 3 -15.44 15.55 25.61
N ASN A 4 -15.42 15.08 24.37
CA ASN A 4 -14.71 13.85 24.00
C ASN A 4 -13.26 14.10 23.56
N TYR A 5 -12.95 15.28 23.01
CA TYR A 5 -11.61 15.63 22.51
C TYR A 5 -11.14 16.99 23.07
N PRO A 6 -10.86 17.09 24.38
CA PRO A 6 -10.52 18.36 25.03
C PRO A 6 -9.15 18.93 24.61
N ASN A 7 -8.18 18.08 24.25
CA ASN A 7 -6.84 18.49 23.82
C ASN A 7 -6.36 17.69 22.59
N PRO A 8 -6.86 18.02 21.38
CA PRO A 8 -6.49 17.29 20.16
C PRO A 8 -4.99 17.33 19.85
N THR A 9 -4.30 18.44 20.13
CA THR A 9 -2.86 18.58 19.90
C THR A 9 -2.05 17.66 20.81
N GLY A 10 -2.40 17.60 22.10
CA GLY A 10 -1.78 16.67 23.04
C GLY A 10 -2.00 15.22 22.63
N PHE A 11 -3.24 14.87 22.26
CA PHE A 11 -3.59 13.52 21.78
C PHE A 11 -2.77 13.10 20.55
N ILE A 12 -2.68 13.96 19.53
CA ILE A 12 -1.89 13.66 18.32
C ILE A 12 -0.40 13.52 18.68
N LYS A 13 0.10 14.37 19.57
CA LYS A 13 1.49 14.28 20.05
C LYS A 13 1.76 12.95 20.75
N GLU A 14 0.85 12.45 21.59
CA GLU A 14 0.99 11.13 22.24
C GLU A 14 1.11 10.01 21.20
N LEU A 15 0.36 10.06 20.11
CA LEU A 15 0.49 9.10 19.01
C LEU A 15 1.86 9.21 18.30
N HIS A 16 2.36 10.43 18.09
CA HIS A 16 3.70 10.66 17.53
C HIS A 16 4.81 10.14 18.44
N ASP A 17 4.67 10.31 19.76
CA ASP A 17 5.61 9.79 20.76
C ASP A 17 5.65 8.24 20.74
N LEU A 18 4.56 7.59 20.30
CA LEU A 18 4.47 6.15 20.04
C LEU A 18 4.99 5.74 18.64
N ASN A 19 5.53 6.67 17.84
CA ASN A 19 5.95 6.47 16.45
C ASN A 19 4.81 6.09 15.48
N ALA A 20 3.57 6.47 15.83
CA ALA A 20 2.40 6.33 14.96
C ALA A 20 2.12 7.64 14.21
N HIS A 21 1.20 7.59 13.24
CA HIS A 21 0.72 8.75 12.49
C HIS A 21 -0.80 8.82 12.64
N PHE A 22 -1.34 10.03 12.69
CA PHE A 22 -2.76 10.29 12.84
C PHE A 22 -3.41 10.70 11.51
N CYS A 23 -4.39 9.90 11.08
CA CYS A 23 -5.25 10.18 9.94
C CYS A 23 -6.62 10.65 10.44
N ILE A 24 -7.17 11.70 9.84
CA ILE A 24 -8.48 12.22 10.22
C ILE A 24 -9.46 12.24 9.05
N SER A 25 -10.70 11.85 9.32
CA SER A 25 -11.79 11.96 8.35
C SER A 25 -12.15 13.43 8.13
N ILE A 26 -12.24 13.82 6.85
CA ILE A 26 -12.69 15.13 6.41
C ILE A 26 -13.70 14.94 5.29
N TRP A 27 -14.78 15.71 5.35
CA TRP A 27 -15.85 15.68 4.37
C TRP A 27 -15.92 17.01 3.63
N SER A 28 -16.65 16.99 2.52
CA SER A 28 -16.84 18.13 1.62
C SER A 28 -18.15 18.90 1.87
N ASN A 29 -18.81 18.69 3.00
CA ASN A 29 -20.14 19.21 3.32
C ASN A 29 -20.23 19.85 4.72
N PRO A 30 -19.35 20.82 5.08
CA PRO A 30 -19.43 21.47 6.37
C PRO A 30 -20.82 22.07 6.58
N ASP A 31 -21.40 21.86 7.77
CA ASP A 31 -22.72 22.40 8.13
C ASP A 31 -22.74 23.92 7.93
N LYS A 32 -23.66 24.41 7.09
CA LYS A 32 -23.84 25.83 6.75
C LYS A 32 -24.08 26.72 7.98
N ASN A 33 -24.60 26.16 9.07
CA ASN A 33 -24.87 26.89 10.31
C ASN A 33 -23.67 26.94 11.26
N SER A 34 -22.65 26.11 11.04
CA SER A 34 -21.43 26.12 11.84
C SER A 34 -20.64 27.42 11.64
N ALA A 35 -19.76 27.75 12.60
CA ALA A 35 -18.89 28.92 12.48
C ALA A 35 -18.06 28.90 11.18
N ILE A 36 -17.54 27.73 10.82
CA ILE A 36 -16.80 27.49 9.58
C ILE A 36 -17.72 27.59 8.36
N GLY A 37 -18.89 26.93 8.38
CA GLY A 37 -19.84 26.92 7.26
C GLY A 37 -20.39 28.29 6.89
N LYS A 38 -20.64 29.15 7.87
CA LYS A 38 -21.10 30.53 7.64
C LYS A 38 -20.13 31.35 6.78
N GLU A 39 -18.83 31.11 6.92
CA GLU A 39 -17.81 31.74 6.07
C GLU A 39 -17.88 31.24 4.62
N TYR A 40 -18.12 29.94 4.41
CA TYR A 40 -18.31 29.39 3.07
C TYR A 40 -19.60 29.91 2.41
N VAL A 41 -20.67 30.09 3.19
CA VAL A 41 -21.93 30.67 2.71
C VAL A 41 -21.73 32.13 2.28
N SER A 42 -21.09 32.96 3.10
CA SER A 42 -20.90 34.39 2.78
C SER A 42 -20.04 34.63 1.53
N LYS A 43 -19.19 33.66 1.18
CA LYS A 43 -18.33 33.69 0.00
C LYS A 43 -18.89 32.91 -1.21
N ASN A 44 -20.11 32.38 -1.10
CA ASN A 44 -20.78 31.57 -2.13
C ASN A 44 -19.91 30.39 -2.63
N LEU A 45 -19.39 29.58 -1.70
CA LEU A 45 -18.43 28.50 -1.99
C LEU A 45 -19.05 27.10 -2.06
N TYR A 46 -20.37 26.98 -1.87
CA TYR A 46 -21.11 25.75 -2.05
C TYR A 46 -21.57 25.59 -3.50
N ILE A 47 -21.81 24.35 -3.92
CA ILE A 47 -22.60 24.08 -5.13
C ILE A 47 -24.01 24.67 -4.90
N SER A 48 -24.61 25.26 -5.95
CA SER A 48 -25.96 25.85 -5.85
C SER A 48 -26.95 24.84 -5.27
N ASP A 49 -27.75 25.29 -4.31
CA ASP A 49 -28.81 24.50 -3.66
C ASP A 49 -28.34 23.16 -3.05
N SER A 50 -27.05 23.07 -2.73
CA SER A 50 -26.41 21.85 -2.24
C SER A 50 -25.74 22.08 -0.88
N LYS A 51 -25.51 20.99 -0.15
CA LYS A 51 -24.68 20.99 1.06
C LYS A 51 -23.18 20.80 0.77
N TRP A 52 -22.83 20.47 -0.46
CA TRP A 52 -21.45 20.18 -0.86
C TRP A 52 -20.72 21.45 -1.32
N LEU A 53 -19.43 21.53 -1.01
CA LEU A 53 -18.55 22.60 -1.47
C LEU A 53 -18.27 22.48 -2.96
N ASP A 54 -18.20 23.61 -3.67
CA ASP A 54 -17.85 23.64 -5.09
C ASP A 54 -16.34 23.75 -5.27
N TYR A 55 -15.63 22.62 -5.32
CA TYR A 55 -14.17 22.60 -5.50
C TYR A 55 -13.71 22.96 -6.91
N PHE A 56 -14.62 23.12 -7.88
CA PHE A 56 -14.26 23.64 -9.19
C PHE A 56 -13.87 25.12 -9.10
N ASN A 57 -14.45 25.85 -8.14
CA ASN A 57 -14.06 27.20 -7.77
C ASN A 57 -12.68 27.23 -7.06
N PRO A 58 -11.67 27.93 -7.60
CA PRO A 58 -10.36 28.08 -6.95
C PRO A 58 -10.42 28.71 -5.55
N LEU A 59 -11.39 29.60 -5.29
CA LEU A 59 -11.57 30.21 -3.97
C LEU A 59 -12.03 29.17 -2.94
N THR A 60 -12.92 28.25 -3.31
CA THR A 60 -13.34 27.14 -2.45
C THR A 60 -12.16 26.27 -2.07
N ARG A 61 -11.30 25.88 -3.04
CA ARG A 61 -10.11 25.07 -2.76
C ARG A 61 -9.16 25.75 -1.78
N LYS A 62 -8.92 27.06 -1.97
CA LYS A 62 -8.06 27.85 -1.08
C LYS A 62 -8.67 27.98 0.33
N ALA A 63 -9.95 28.30 0.43
CA ALA A 63 -10.66 28.40 1.71
C ALA A 63 -10.64 27.06 2.46
N TYR A 64 -10.92 25.95 1.76
CA TYR A 64 -10.90 24.61 2.32
C TYR A 64 -9.55 24.25 2.94
N TRP A 65 -8.45 24.40 2.19
CA TRP A 65 -7.12 24.17 2.76
C TRP A 65 -6.83 25.08 3.94
N ASN A 66 -7.16 26.38 3.88
CA ASN A 66 -6.91 27.30 4.99
C ASN A 66 -7.63 26.86 6.26
N THR A 67 -8.89 26.42 6.16
CA THR A 67 -9.64 25.87 7.28
C THR A 67 -8.96 24.62 7.84
N LEU A 68 -8.57 23.66 7.00
CA LEU A 68 -7.87 22.45 7.45
C LEU A 68 -6.52 22.78 8.09
N ASN A 69 -5.77 23.70 7.50
CA ASN A 69 -4.45 24.09 7.98
C ASN A 69 -4.54 24.73 9.38
N GLN A 70 -5.46 25.67 9.55
CA GLN A 70 -5.65 26.39 10.80
C GLN A 70 -6.12 25.49 11.94
N ASN A 71 -7.05 24.56 11.64
CA ASN A 71 -7.76 23.80 12.68
C ASN A 71 -7.23 22.38 12.89
N LEU A 72 -6.47 21.82 11.95
CA LEU A 72 -6.05 20.41 11.96
C LEU A 72 -4.56 20.23 11.68
N PHE A 73 -4.05 20.72 10.54
CA PHE A 73 -2.66 20.48 10.15
C PHE A 73 -1.66 21.13 11.11
N SER A 74 -1.93 22.37 11.54
CA SER A 74 -1.14 23.10 12.54
C SER A 74 -1.07 22.38 13.90
N HIS A 75 -2.02 21.49 14.18
CA HIS A 75 -2.11 20.71 15.41
C HIS A 75 -1.51 19.30 15.29
N GLY A 76 -0.89 18.96 14.14
CA GLY A 76 -0.08 17.76 13.98
C GLY A 76 -0.65 16.67 13.08
N VAL A 77 -1.85 16.83 12.50
CA VAL A 77 -2.46 15.84 11.60
C VAL A 77 -1.49 15.39 10.49
N ASP A 78 -1.42 14.09 10.21
CA ASP A 78 -0.47 13.49 9.26
C ASP A 78 -1.05 13.20 7.89
N SER A 79 -2.33 12.84 7.84
CA SER A 79 -2.99 12.40 6.60
C SER A 79 -4.49 12.66 6.65
N TRP A 80 -5.08 12.66 5.47
CA TRP A 80 -6.46 13.09 5.24
C TRP A 80 -7.27 11.93 4.71
N TRP A 81 -8.32 11.54 5.43
CA TRP A 81 -9.32 10.60 4.93
C TRP A 81 -10.50 11.39 4.37
N MET A 82 -10.46 11.62 3.06
CA MET A 82 -11.48 12.33 2.30
C MET A 82 -12.62 11.40 1.90
N ASP A 83 -13.64 11.39 2.74
CA ASP A 83 -14.83 10.58 2.51
C ASP A 83 -15.87 11.31 1.66
N ALA A 84 -16.77 10.52 1.06
CA ALA A 84 -17.88 11.01 0.23
C ALA A 84 -17.44 11.99 -0.87
N THR A 85 -16.41 11.59 -1.63
CA THR A 85 -15.78 12.40 -2.68
C THR A 85 -16.30 12.09 -4.08
N GLU A 86 -17.35 11.28 -4.21
CA GLU A 86 -18.06 11.06 -5.47
C GLU A 86 -18.64 12.36 -6.04
N PRO A 87 -19.27 13.27 -5.26
CA PRO A 87 -19.79 13.21 -3.89
C PRO A 87 -21.13 12.47 -3.77
N GLU A 88 -21.44 11.97 -2.57
CA GLU A 88 -22.58 11.08 -2.32
C GLU A 88 -23.94 11.60 -2.82
N ASN A 89 -24.82 10.65 -3.14
CA ASN A 89 -26.19 10.86 -3.60
C ASN A 89 -26.28 11.62 -4.93
N ASP A 90 -25.27 11.48 -5.79
CA ASP A 90 -25.20 12.12 -7.11
C ASP A 90 -25.45 13.63 -7.04
N ALA A 91 -24.87 14.28 -6.03
CA ALA A 91 -25.24 15.65 -5.66
C ALA A 91 -24.88 16.73 -6.69
N LEU A 92 -24.27 16.35 -7.81
CA LEU A 92 -24.01 17.25 -8.95
C LEU A 92 -25.03 17.13 -10.08
N HIS A 93 -25.90 16.12 -10.04
CA HIS A 93 -26.90 15.93 -11.08
C HIS A 93 -27.82 17.16 -11.20
N GLY A 94 -27.98 17.69 -12.41
CA GLY A 94 -28.83 18.87 -12.66
C GLY A 94 -28.34 20.18 -12.01
N THR A 95 -27.15 20.19 -11.39
CA THR A 95 -26.61 21.40 -10.72
C THR A 95 -25.75 22.24 -11.67
N LYS A 96 -25.49 23.50 -11.28
CA LYS A 96 -24.47 24.35 -11.89
C LYS A 96 -23.29 24.51 -10.94
N THR A 97 -22.11 24.13 -11.43
CA THR A 97 -20.81 24.33 -10.76
C THR A 97 -20.12 25.57 -11.30
N TYR A 98 -19.02 25.96 -10.67
CA TYR A 98 -18.15 27.05 -11.13
C TYR A 98 -17.64 26.86 -12.56
N LEU A 99 -17.35 25.63 -13.00
CA LEU A 99 -16.86 25.35 -14.36
C LEU A 99 -17.96 25.11 -15.39
N GLY A 100 -19.20 24.85 -14.96
CA GLY A 100 -20.33 24.58 -15.84
C GLY A 100 -21.30 23.56 -15.27
N LEU A 101 -22.03 22.88 -16.14
CA LEU A 101 -23.08 21.92 -15.73
C LEU A 101 -22.48 20.74 -14.95
N GLY A 102 -23.06 20.44 -13.79
CA GLY A 102 -22.62 19.35 -12.93
C GLY A 102 -22.66 18.00 -13.64
N ASP A 103 -23.66 17.75 -14.49
CA ASP A 103 -23.77 16.50 -15.28
C ASP A 103 -22.53 16.22 -16.15
N PHE A 104 -21.89 17.28 -16.66
CA PHE A 104 -20.68 17.15 -17.47
C PHE A 104 -19.42 16.94 -16.61
N TYR A 105 -19.31 17.65 -15.48
CA TYR A 105 -18.09 17.67 -14.67
C TYR A 105 -18.06 16.70 -13.48
N ARG A 106 -19.19 16.10 -13.10
CA ARG A 106 -19.35 15.37 -11.83
C ARG A 106 -18.31 14.28 -11.56
N LEU A 107 -17.90 13.51 -12.57
CA LEU A 107 -16.89 12.45 -12.38
C LEU A 107 -15.50 12.99 -12.02
N THR A 108 -15.25 14.28 -12.26
CA THR A 108 -13.96 14.92 -11.95
C THR A 108 -13.93 15.53 -10.54
N TYR A 109 -15.04 15.54 -9.81
CA TYR A 109 -15.10 16.10 -8.46
C TYR A 109 -13.99 15.62 -7.50
N PRO A 110 -13.71 14.31 -7.34
CA PRO A 110 -12.66 13.83 -6.41
C PRO A 110 -11.25 14.36 -6.75
N LEU A 111 -10.98 14.62 -8.03
CA LEU A 111 -9.73 15.21 -8.49
C LEU A 111 -9.55 16.62 -7.92
N PHE A 112 -10.61 17.43 -7.89
CA PHE A 112 -10.55 18.80 -7.39
C PHE A 112 -10.53 18.88 -5.87
N VAL A 113 -11.18 17.94 -5.17
CA VAL A 113 -11.04 17.81 -3.70
C VAL A 113 -9.60 17.47 -3.34
N SER A 114 -9.03 16.44 -3.97
CA SER A 114 -7.64 16.02 -3.72
C SER A 114 -6.64 17.13 -4.06
N ARG A 115 -6.87 17.84 -5.17
CA ARG A 115 -6.08 19.00 -5.57
C ARG A 115 -6.03 20.09 -4.50
N ALA A 116 -7.18 20.39 -3.87
CA ALA A 116 -7.28 21.46 -2.89
C ALA A 116 -6.34 21.24 -1.71
N VAL A 117 -6.30 20.01 -1.19
CA VAL A 117 -5.45 19.66 -0.04
C VAL A 117 -3.99 19.48 -0.45
N TYR A 118 -3.71 18.79 -1.57
CA TYR A 118 -2.33 18.58 -2.00
C TYR A 118 -1.61 19.90 -2.30
N GLU A 119 -2.19 20.75 -3.16
CA GLU A 119 -1.56 22.03 -3.50
C GLU A 119 -1.49 22.97 -2.30
N GLY A 120 -2.50 22.91 -1.42
CA GLY A 120 -2.52 23.65 -0.17
C GLY A 120 -1.36 23.27 0.75
N GLN A 121 -1.26 21.99 1.10
CA GLN A 121 -0.22 21.47 1.98
C GLN A 121 1.18 21.68 1.42
N ARG A 122 1.38 21.43 0.12
CA ARG A 122 2.67 21.65 -0.56
C ARG A 122 3.11 23.12 -0.54
N LYS A 123 2.16 24.07 -0.55
CA LYS A 123 2.45 25.50 -0.37
C LYS A 123 2.78 25.86 1.08
N THR A 124 2.19 25.16 2.04
CA THR A 124 2.49 25.36 3.47
C THR A 124 3.87 24.82 3.84
N THR A 125 4.24 23.64 3.37
CA THR A 125 5.54 23.02 3.69
C THR A 125 5.95 21.93 2.70
N SER A 126 7.25 21.75 2.51
CA SER A 126 7.84 20.58 1.85
C SER A 126 8.37 19.53 2.83
N ALA A 127 8.35 19.82 4.14
CA ALA A 127 8.92 18.96 5.18
C ALA A 127 8.05 17.74 5.51
N LYS A 128 6.81 17.68 5.00
CA LYS A 128 5.86 16.59 5.23
C LYS A 128 5.21 16.15 3.93
N ARG A 129 5.25 14.86 3.61
CA ARG A 129 4.55 14.31 2.43
C ARG A 129 3.04 14.42 2.61
N VAL A 130 2.35 14.70 1.51
CA VAL A 130 0.88 14.62 1.44
C VAL A 130 0.49 13.15 1.32
N CYS A 131 -0.43 12.71 2.18
CA CYS A 131 -1.05 11.40 2.12
C CYS A 131 -2.56 11.57 2.26
N ILE A 132 -3.30 11.22 1.20
CA ILE A 132 -4.75 11.37 1.10
C ILE A 132 -5.37 10.01 0.85
N LEU A 133 -6.23 9.53 1.74
CA LEU A 133 -7.12 8.40 1.49
C LEU A 133 -8.45 8.95 0.97
N THR A 134 -8.88 8.61 -0.25
CA THR A 134 -10.10 9.18 -0.87
C THR A 134 -10.98 8.10 -1.54
N ARG A 135 -12.32 8.23 -1.41
CA ARG A 135 -13.26 7.15 -1.79
C ARG A 135 -13.53 7.08 -3.29
N SER A 136 -13.34 8.19 -3.99
CA SER A 136 -13.56 8.27 -5.42
C SER A 136 -12.31 8.71 -6.17
N ALA A 137 -12.26 8.44 -7.47
CA ALA A 137 -11.09 8.61 -8.30
C ALA A 137 -11.45 9.21 -9.66
N PHE A 138 -10.52 9.97 -10.22
CA PHE A 138 -10.50 10.30 -11.64
C PHE A 138 -9.08 10.25 -12.21
N ALA A 139 -8.96 10.17 -13.52
CA ALA A 139 -7.67 10.10 -14.21
C ALA A 139 -6.73 11.24 -13.79
N GLY A 140 -5.49 10.88 -13.49
CA GLY A 140 -4.44 11.82 -13.10
C GLY A 140 -4.45 12.20 -11.61
N GLN A 141 -5.39 11.71 -10.80
CA GLN A 141 -5.51 12.04 -9.37
C GLN A 141 -4.31 11.58 -8.53
N GLN A 142 -3.55 10.57 -8.98
CA GLN A 142 -2.35 10.08 -8.31
C GLN A 142 -1.26 11.14 -8.10
N ARG A 143 -1.24 12.20 -8.95
CA ARG A 143 -0.31 13.33 -8.80
C ARG A 143 -0.52 14.14 -7.51
N TYR A 144 -1.63 13.90 -6.81
CA TYR A 144 -1.99 14.59 -5.57
C TYR A 144 -1.77 13.72 -4.31
N GLY A 145 -0.94 12.68 -4.38
CA GLY A 145 -0.59 11.87 -3.20
C GLY A 145 -1.77 11.04 -2.68
N THR A 146 -2.64 10.57 -3.58
CA THR A 146 -3.87 9.87 -3.23
C THR A 146 -3.68 8.36 -3.15
N ILE A 147 -4.36 7.77 -2.18
CA ILE A 147 -4.65 6.35 -2.01
C ILE A 147 -6.16 6.23 -2.17
N ASN A 148 -6.62 5.35 -3.05
CA ASN A 148 -8.05 5.07 -3.17
C ASN A 148 -8.43 3.81 -2.42
N TRP A 149 -9.61 3.82 -1.80
CA TRP A 149 -10.24 2.60 -1.31
C TRP A 149 -11.58 2.34 -1.97
N SER A 150 -12.00 1.09 -1.99
CA SER A 150 -13.20 0.63 -2.68
C SER A 150 -14.54 0.97 -2.01
N GLY A 151 -14.53 1.75 -0.93
CA GLY A 151 -15.73 2.17 -0.24
C GLY A 151 -16.33 1.11 0.68
N ASP A 152 -17.64 1.23 0.86
CA ASP A 152 -18.40 0.59 1.93
C ASP A 152 -18.88 -0.80 1.51
N ILE A 153 -17.95 -1.75 1.49
CA ILE A 153 -18.18 -3.12 1.01
C ILE A 153 -18.61 -4.08 2.13
N ASP A 154 -19.32 -5.16 1.78
CA ASP A 154 -19.70 -6.18 2.76
C ASP A 154 -18.56 -7.13 3.12
N GLY A 155 -18.56 -7.61 4.36
CA GLY A 155 -17.67 -8.67 4.86
C GLY A 155 -18.08 -10.08 4.41
N THR A 156 -18.09 -10.32 3.09
CA THR A 156 -18.43 -11.64 2.51
C THR A 156 -17.32 -12.16 1.59
N TRP A 157 -17.30 -13.47 1.34
CA TRP A 157 -16.40 -14.10 0.37
C TRP A 157 -16.62 -13.59 -1.06
N ASP A 158 -17.85 -13.20 -1.42
CA ASP A 158 -18.12 -12.64 -2.74
C ASP A 158 -17.52 -11.24 -2.89
N SER A 159 -17.74 -10.38 -1.90
CA SER A 159 -17.11 -9.07 -1.83
C SER A 159 -15.59 -9.18 -1.90
N PHE A 160 -14.99 -10.10 -1.13
CA PHE A 160 -13.54 -10.34 -1.15
C PHE A 160 -13.02 -10.68 -2.55
N ARG A 161 -13.67 -11.59 -3.30
CA ARG A 161 -13.28 -11.90 -4.68
C ARG A 161 -13.36 -10.68 -5.60
N ARG A 162 -14.44 -9.91 -5.48
CA ARG A 162 -14.63 -8.68 -6.28
C ARG A 162 -13.56 -7.63 -5.98
N GLN A 163 -13.09 -7.55 -4.73
CA GLN A 163 -12.05 -6.59 -4.36
C GLN A 163 -10.70 -6.88 -5.01
N ILE A 164 -10.38 -8.15 -5.24
CA ILE A 164 -9.14 -8.51 -5.96
C ILE A 164 -9.20 -7.96 -7.39
N VAL A 165 -10.31 -8.23 -8.10
CA VAL A 165 -10.53 -7.73 -9.46
C VAL A 165 -10.58 -6.19 -9.48
N ALA A 166 -11.31 -5.56 -8.55
CA ALA A 166 -11.41 -4.11 -8.47
C ALA A 166 -10.04 -3.44 -8.25
N GLY A 167 -9.19 -4.00 -7.39
CA GLY A 167 -7.83 -3.50 -7.20
C GLY A 167 -6.97 -3.63 -8.47
N LEU A 168 -7.08 -4.75 -9.18
CA LEU A 168 -6.38 -5.01 -10.44
C LEU A 168 -6.81 -4.07 -11.58
N ASP A 169 -8.12 -3.89 -11.74
CA ASP A 169 -8.71 -2.97 -12.71
C ASP A 169 -8.35 -1.52 -12.38
N TYR A 170 -8.32 -1.17 -11.10
CA TYR A 170 -7.91 0.16 -10.68
C TYR A 170 -6.43 0.42 -11.01
N THR A 171 -5.52 -0.47 -10.63
CA THR A 171 -4.09 -0.20 -10.77
C THR A 171 -3.58 -0.23 -12.21
N ILE A 172 -4.24 -0.99 -13.10
CA ILE A 172 -3.89 -0.99 -14.53
C ILE A 172 -4.27 0.32 -15.23
N THR A 173 -5.17 1.14 -14.67
CA THR A 173 -5.50 2.47 -15.21
C THR A 173 -4.40 3.53 -14.98
N GLY A 174 -3.28 3.14 -14.35
CA GLY A 174 -2.16 4.03 -14.04
C GLY A 174 -2.25 4.68 -12.67
N MET A 175 -3.21 4.26 -11.83
CA MET A 175 -3.36 4.72 -10.45
C MET A 175 -2.68 3.73 -9.48
N PRO A 176 -1.54 4.07 -8.85
CA PRO A 176 -0.66 3.06 -8.26
C PRO A 176 -1.00 2.64 -6.83
N TYR A 177 -1.74 3.47 -6.08
CA TYR A 177 -2.04 3.23 -4.67
C TYR A 177 -3.53 2.97 -4.44
N TRP A 178 -3.82 1.76 -3.96
CA TRP A 178 -5.16 1.25 -3.73
C TRP A 178 -5.22 0.41 -2.44
N THR A 179 -6.39 0.37 -1.81
CA THR A 179 -6.70 -0.51 -0.68
C THR A 179 -8.19 -0.86 -0.62
N THR A 180 -8.54 -1.71 0.33
CA THR A 180 -9.91 -2.06 0.71
C THR A 180 -10.05 -2.02 2.23
N ASP A 181 -11.26 -2.14 2.73
CA ASP A 181 -11.53 -2.48 4.12
C ASP A 181 -11.33 -3.98 4.32
N ILE A 182 -10.21 -4.41 4.91
CA ILE A 182 -9.96 -5.84 5.14
C ILE A 182 -11.02 -6.42 6.09
N GLY A 183 -11.76 -7.42 5.62
CA GLY A 183 -12.90 -7.99 6.35
C GLY A 183 -14.24 -7.30 6.06
N GLY A 184 -14.25 -6.26 5.23
CA GLY A 184 -15.43 -5.48 4.87
C GLY A 184 -15.70 -4.31 5.82
N PHE A 185 -16.36 -3.29 5.28
CA PHE A 185 -16.90 -2.16 6.02
C PHE A 185 -18.11 -2.61 6.85
N PHE A 186 -19.08 -3.25 6.20
CA PHE A 186 -20.23 -3.86 6.86
C PHE A 186 -19.90 -5.28 7.32
N ARG A 187 -19.78 -5.43 8.64
CA ARG A 187 -19.38 -6.68 9.32
C ARG A 187 -20.57 -7.35 10.01
N PRO A 188 -20.44 -8.62 10.47
CA PRO A 188 -21.50 -9.34 11.21
C PRO A 188 -21.85 -8.77 12.60
N GLY A 189 -21.58 -7.50 12.89
CA GLY A 189 -21.83 -6.88 14.18
C GLY A 189 -21.10 -7.58 15.32
N LYS A 190 -21.80 -7.93 16.41
CA LYS A 190 -21.21 -8.63 17.56
C LYS A 190 -20.71 -10.05 17.23
N ALA A 191 -21.32 -10.72 16.24
CA ALA A 191 -20.95 -12.08 15.86
C ALA A 191 -19.53 -12.14 15.27
N GLN A 192 -18.99 -11.02 14.79
CA GLN A 192 -17.66 -10.97 14.18
C GLN A 192 -16.53 -11.49 15.09
N TYR A 193 -16.71 -11.46 16.42
CA TYR A 193 -15.69 -11.84 17.40
C TYR A 193 -15.73 -13.32 17.79
N THR A 194 -16.76 -14.07 17.35
CA THR A 194 -16.95 -15.48 17.71
C THR A 194 -17.27 -16.38 16.52
N ASP A 195 -17.74 -15.81 15.40
CA ASP A 195 -18.06 -16.53 14.17
C ASP A 195 -16.77 -17.02 13.47
N LYS A 196 -16.55 -18.33 13.52
CA LYS A 196 -15.37 -18.98 12.92
C LYS A 196 -15.33 -18.83 11.39
N GLY A 197 -16.47 -18.79 10.71
CA GLY A 197 -16.54 -18.60 9.26
C GLY A 197 -16.11 -17.18 8.88
N TYR A 198 -16.55 -16.17 9.65
CA TYR A 198 -16.06 -14.81 9.48
C TYR A 198 -14.58 -14.67 9.86
N HIS A 199 -14.11 -15.35 10.91
CA HIS A 199 -12.69 -15.37 11.28
C HIS A 199 -11.80 -15.92 10.14
N GLU A 200 -12.23 -17.00 9.46
CA GLU A 200 -11.51 -17.50 8.29
C GLU A 200 -11.46 -16.45 7.18
N LEU A 201 -12.61 -15.86 6.84
CA LEU A 201 -12.68 -14.78 5.84
C LEU A 201 -11.72 -13.64 6.19
N LEU A 202 -11.75 -13.16 7.44
CA LEU A 202 -10.88 -12.09 7.93
C LEU A 202 -9.40 -12.46 7.80
N ILE A 203 -9.01 -13.68 8.19
CA ILE A 203 -7.63 -14.16 8.06
C ILE A 203 -7.20 -14.19 6.59
N ARG A 204 -8.01 -14.75 5.68
CA ARG A 204 -7.67 -14.82 4.25
C ARG A 204 -7.59 -13.44 3.60
N TRP A 205 -8.50 -12.54 3.98
CA TRP A 205 -8.50 -11.17 3.51
C TRP A 205 -7.28 -10.40 4.04
N TYR A 206 -6.90 -10.60 5.30
CA TYR A 206 -5.70 -9.99 5.90
C TYR A 206 -4.41 -10.49 5.25
N GLN A 207 -4.34 -11.78 4.90
CA GLN A 207 -3.24 -12.34 4.11
C GLN A 207 -3.10 -11.65 2.75
N TRP A 208 -4.20 -11.51 2.02
CA TRP A 208 -4.18 -10.80 0.73
C TRP A 208 -3.84 -9.32 0.90
N GLY A 209 -4.43 -8.64 1.89
CA GLY A 209 -4.21 -7.22 2.16
C GLY A 209 -2.75 -6.88 2.43
N ALA A 210 -1.96 -7.81 2.99
CA ALA A 210 -0.52 -7.62 3.17
C ALA A 210 0.25 -7.44 1.85
N PHE A 211 -0.35 -7.84 0.72
CA PHE A 211 0.17 -7.69 -0.65
C PHE A 211 -0.64 -6.68 -1.48
N ASN A 212 -1.47 -5.85 -0.84
CA ASN A 212 -2.05 -4.67 -1.50
C ASN A 212 -1.03 -3.51 -1.47
N PRO A 213 -1.16 -2.49 -2.33
CA PRO A 213 -0.30 -1.31 -2.29
C PRO A 213 -0.31 -0.67 -0.90
N ILE A 214 -1.49 -0.53 -0.30
CA ILE A 214 -1.69 -0.05 1.07
C ILE A 214 -2.38 -1.16 1.89
N PHE A 215 -1.86 -1.40 3.09
CA PHE A 215 -2.34 -2.45 3.99
C PHE A 215 -3.17 -1.83 5.11
N ARG A 216 -4.51 -1.92 5.01
CA ARG A 216 -5.43 -1.23 5.92
C ARG A 216 -6.61 -2.12 6.31
N ILE A 217 -6.94 -2.12 7.60
CA ILE A 217 -8.15 -2.71 8.15
C ILE A 217 -9.06 -1.59 8.66
N HIS A 218 -10.36 -1.71 8.42
CA HIS A 218 -11.39 -0.76 8.84
C HIS A 218 -12.76 -1.45 8.87
N GLY A 219 -13.74 -0.83 9.54
CA GLY A 219 -15.11 -1.34 9.65
C GLY A 219 -16.04 -0.31 10.28
N TYR A 220 -17.32 -0.39 9.93
CA TYR A 220 -18.36 0.49 10.46
C TYR A 220 -18.66 0.18 11.93
N GLN A 221 -18.43 1.15 12.81
CA GLN A 221 -18.75 1.08 14.24
C GLN A 221 -18.29 -0.23 14.92
N SER A 222 -17.10 -0.71 14.54
CA SER A 222 -16.55 -1.98 15.01
C SER A 222 -15.10 -1.83 15.46
N GLU A 223 -14.70 -2.59 16.47
CA GLU A 223 -13.28 -2.79 16.78
C GLU A 223 -12.72 -3.79 15.77
N THR A 224 -11.55 -3.47 15.22
CA THR A 224 -10.96 -4.25 14.12
C THR A 224 -9.59 -4.80 14.46
N GLU A 225 -9.12 -4.55 15.68
CA GLU A 225 -7.80 -4.88 16.13
C GLU A 225 -7.66 -6.41 16.28
N PRO A 226 -6.51 -7.01 15.88
CA PRO A 226 -6.36 -8.47 15.84
C PRO A 226 -6.69 -9.20 17.15
N TRP A 227 -6.40 -8.59 18.30
CA TRP A 227 -6.63 -9.18 19.63
C TRP A 227 -8.11 -9.29 20.03
N ARG A 228 -9.03 -8.65 19.29
CA ARG A 228 -10.48 -8.76 19.53
C ARG A 228 -11.07 -10.10 19.11
N TYR A 229 -10.36 -10.88 18.30
CA TYR A 229 -10.87 -12.09 17.64
C TYR A 229 -10.29 -13.41 18.21
N GLY A 230 -9.53 -13.33 19.31
CA GLY A 230 -8.89 -14.47 19.95
C GLY A 230 -7.56 -14.90 19.31
N GLU A 231 -6.85 -15.79 20.01
CA GLU A 231 -5.44 -16.12 19.73
C GLU A 231 -5.19 -16.63 18.30
N THR A 232 -6.09 -17.46 17.76
CA THR A 232 -5.94 -18.01 16.41
C THR A 232 -5.93 -16.91 15.36
N VAL A 233 -6.86 -15.97 15.42
CA VAL A 233 -6.95 -14.87 14.44
C VAL A 233 -5.76 -13.93 14.63
N GLU A 234 -5.47 -13.57 15.88
CA GLU A 234 -4.35 -12.69 16.22
C GLU A 234 -3.01 -13.24 15.72
N TYR A 235 -2.73 -14.53 15.95
CA TYR A 235 -1.50 -15.19 15.49
C TYR A 235 -1.35 -15.12 13.97
N ASN A 236 -2.41 -15.46 13.23
CA ASN A 236 -2.39 -15.48 11.77
C ASN A 236 -2.24 -14.08 11.17
N MET A 237 -2.94 -13.08 11.73
CA MET A 237 -2.79 -11.68 11.31
C MET A 237 -1.38 -11.16 11.64
N ARG A 238 -0.88 -11.39 12.86
CA ARG A 238 0.47 -10.97 13.27
C ARG A 238 1.55 -11.56 12.37
N LYS A 239 1.40 -12.81 11.91
CA LYS A 239 2.34 -13.45 10.97
C LYS A 239 2.44 -12.69 9.65
N MET A 240 1.31 -12.26 9.07
CA MET A 240 1.28 -11.48 7.83
C MET A 240 1.73 -10.04 8.03
N LEU A 241 1.37 -9.42 9.16
CA LEU A 241 1.85 -8.09 9.53
C LEU A 241 3.38 -8.07 9.62
N ASN A 242 3.96 -9.07 10.29
CA ASN A 242 5.41 -9.24 10.36
C ASN A 242 6.05 -9.41 8.98
N LEU A 243 5.42 -10.17 8.07
CA LEU A 243 5.91 -10.28 6.69
C LEU A 243 5.87 -8.94 5.96
N ARG A 244 4.79 -8.17 6.07
CA ARG A 244 4.67 -6.82 5.50
C ARG A 244 5.84 -5.93 5.95
N TYR A 245 6.12 -5.90 7.26
CA TYR A 245 7.22 -5.10 7.81
C TYR A 245 8.60 -5.59 7.36
N ARG A 246 8.82 -6.91 7.31
CA ARG A 246 10.05 -7.46 6.75
C ARG A 246 10.23 -7.08 5.28
N LEU A 247 9.14 -6.95 4.51
CA LEU A 247 9.19 -6.57 3.09
C LEU A 247 9.27 -5.06 2.85
N ILE A 248 9.31 -4.20 3.87
CA ILE A 248 9.42 -2.73 3.66
C ILE A 248 10.55 -2.34 2.70
N PRO A 249 11.78 -2.89 2.78
CA PRO A 249 12.83 -2.55 1.82
C PRO A 249 12.45 -2.84 0.36
N TYR A 250 11.73 -3.94 0.11
CA TYR A 250 11.19 -4.29 -1.21
C TYR A 250 10.05 -3.35 -1.62
N ILE A 251 9.06 -3.17 -0.74
CA ILE A 251 7.84 -2.39 -0.99
C ILE A 251 8.16 -0.92 -1.21
N TYR A 252 9.05 -0.35 -0.40
CA TYR A 252 9.45 1.05 -0.49
C TYR A 252 10.30 1.33 -1.74
N SER A 253 11.10 0.34 -2.16
CA SER A 253 11.80 0.41 -3.45
C SER A 253 10.84 0.33 -4.62
N ASP A 254 9.79 -0.48 -4.54
CA ASP A 254 8.75 -0.52 -5.57
C ASP A 254 7.92 0.79 -5.61
N ALA A 255 7.68 1.43 -4.46
CA ALA A 255 7.11 2.78 -4.39
C ALA A 255 8.00 3.84 -5.07
N TRP A 256 9.33 3.70 -5.00
CA TRP A 256 10.25 4.52 -5.81
C TRP A 256 10.11 4.25 -7.30
N GLN A 257 9.97 2.98 -7.72
CA GLN A 257 9.75 2.64 -9.13
C GLN A 257 8.44 3.23 -9.67
N ILE A 258 7.39 3.32 -8.85
CA ILE A 258 6.16 4.05 -9.18
C ILE A 258 6.49 5.52 -9.47
N THR A 259 7.20 6.18 -8.55
CA THR A 259 7.50 7.62 -8.63
C THR A 259 8.46 7.95 -9.78
N HIS A 260 9.49 7.15 -9.97
CA HIS A 260 10.58 7.45 -10.91
C HIS A 260 10.33 6.90 -12.32
N ASN A 261 9.70 5.73 -12.44
CA ASN A 261 9.57 4.99 -13.68
C ASN A 261 8.11 4.72 -14.10
N GLY A 262 7.12 5.26 -13.38
CA GLY A 262 5.70 5.03 -13.67
C GLY A 262 5.28 3.56 -13.51
N SER A 263 5.96 2.82 -12.61
CA SER A 263 5.63 1.42 -12.33
C SER A 263 4.27 1.28 -11.64
N THR A 264 3.87 0.02 -11.43
CA THR A 264 2.65 -0.38 -10.70
C THR A 264 3.02 -1.49 -9.72
N MET A 265 2.52 -1.41 -8.47
CA MET A 265 2.82 -2.38 -7.41
C MET A 265 1.91 -3.61 -7.46
N MET A 266 0.60 -3.44 -7.54
CA MET A 266 -0.36 -4.55 -7.69
C MET A 266 -0.68 -4.69 -9.18
N ARG A 267 -0.17 -5.74 -9.83
CA ARG A 267 -0.04 -5.83 -11.28
C ARG A 267 -0.83 -7.02 -11.83
N PRO A 268 -1.86 -6.79 -12.65
CA PRO A 268 -2.51 -7.90 -13.36
C PRO A 268 -1.49 -8.65 -14.22
N LEU A 269 -1.66 -9.97 -14.37
CA LEU A 269 -0.65 -10.79 -15.06
C LEU A 269 -0.38 -10.38 -16.50
N VAL A 270 -1.33 -9.69 -17.16
CA VAL A 270 -1.13 -9.10 -18.50
C VAL A 270 0.08 -8.16 -18.56
N MET A 271 0.43 -7.47 -17.47
CA MET A 271 1.54 -6.51 -17.46
C MET A 271 2.91 -7.19 -17.61
N ASP A 272 3.04 -8.43 -17.16
CA ASP A 272 4.32 -9.16 -17.12
C ASP A 272 4.33 -10.40 -18.03
N PHE A 273 3.15 -10.86 -18.47
CA PHE A 273 2.95 -12.14 -19.19
C PHE A 273 1.93 -12.04 -20.35
N ASN A 274 1.89 -10.93 -21.08
CA ASN A 274 0.93 -10.68 -22.17
C ASN A 274 0.85 -11.77 -23.28
N GLY A 275 1.93 -12.53 -23.51
CA GLY A 275 1.97 -13.65 -24.46
C GLY A 275 1.48 -15.00 -23.90
N ASP A 276 0.93 -15.01 -22.69
CA ASP A 276 0.49 -16.21 -21.99
C ASP A 276 -1.02 -16.20 -21.71
N SER A 277 -1.82 -16.73 -22.64
CA SER A 277 -3.29 -16.75 -22.53
C SER A 277 -3.81 -17.37 -21.23
N ALA A 278 -3.10 -18.35 -20.66
CA ALA A 278 -3.49 -18.94 -19.38
C ALA A 278 -3.27 -17.97 -18.21
N ALA A 279 -2.23 -17.12 -18.26
CA ALA A 279 -2.02 -16.04 -17.30
C ALA A 279 -3.09 -14.95 -17.45
N LEU A 280 -3.45 -14.59 -18.68
CA LEU A 280 -4.49 -13.58 -18.96
C LEU A 280 -5.88 -13.96 -18.44
N ASN A 281 -6.16 -15.26 -18.35
CA ASN A 281 -7.43 -15.77 -17.83
C ASN A 281 -7.49 -15.84 -16.30
N GLN A 282 -6.39 -15.57 -15.58
CA GLN A 282 -6.41 -15.58 -14.12
C GLN A 282 -7.08 -14.33 -13.57
N GLN A 283 -8.14 -14.53 -12.79
CA GLN A 283 -8.93 -13.43 -12.21
C GLN A 283 -8.42 -12.97 -10.86
N PHE A 284 -7.80 -13.88 -10.10
CA PHE A 284 -7.44 -13.66 -8.69
C PHE A 284 -5.93 -13.76 -8.44
N GLU A 285 -5.14 -14.08 -9.46
CA GLU A 285 -3.68 -14.13 -9.37
C GLU A 285 -3.06 -12.88 -9.96
N TYR A 286 -2.02 -12.36 -9.32
CA TYR A 286 -1.38 -11.13 -9.75
C TYR A 286 0.06 -11.03 -9.27
N MET A 287 0.82 -10.12 -9.88
CA MET A 287 2.18 -9.81 -9.43
C MET A 287 2.17 -8.66 -8.40
N PHE A 288 2.83 -8.85 -7.27
CA PHE A 288 3.12 -7.80 -6.28
C PHE A 288 4.56 -7.32 -6.42
N GLY A 289 4.72 -6.12 -6.99
CA GLY A 289 5.93 -5.69 -7.67
C GLY A 289 6.33 -6.68 -8.77
N LYS A 290 7.61 -6.71 -9.16
CA LYS A 290 8.08 -7.61 -10.24
C LYS A 290 8.47 -9.02 -9.77
N SER A 291 8.42 -9.29 -8.46
CA SER A 291 8.97 -10.51 -7.88
C SER A 291 7.94 -11.54 -7.41
N PHE A 292 6.85 -11.10 -6.79
CA PHE A 292 5.93 -12.02 -6.11
C PHE A 292 4.67 -12.29 -6.94
N LEU A 293 4.37 -13.56 -7.23
CA LEU A 293 3.06 -13.99 -7.69
C LEU A 293 2.22 -14.34 -6.45
N VAL A 294 1.12 -13.60 -6.27
CA VAL A 294 0.19 -13.74 -5.15
C VAL A 294 -1.07 -14.43 -5.64
N ALA A 295 -1.48 -15.50 -4.95
CA ALA A 295 -2.71 -16.23 -5.26
C ALA A 295 -3.57 -16.35 -3.99
N PRO A 296 -4.45 -15.37 -3.71
CA PRO A 296 -5.36 -15.38 -2.57
C PRO A 296 -6.31 -16.58 -2.60
N VAL A 297 -6.57 -17.15 -1.42
CA VAL A 297 -7.59 -18.18 -1.24
C VAL A 297 -8.93 -17.48 -1.06
N THR A 298 -9.86 -17.68 -1.99
CA THR A 298 -11.11 -16.92 -2.06
C THR A 298 -12.37 -17.75 -1.82
N LYS A 299 -12.21 -18.89 -1.15
CA LYS A 299 -13.27 -19.82 -0.75
C LYS A 299 -13.00 -20.29 0.69
N PRO A 300 -14.06 -20.56 1.49
CA PRO A 300 -13.93 -21.12 2.84
C PRO A 300 -13.46 -22.57 2.82
N ASP A 301 -12.96 -23.06 3.95
CA ASP A 301 -12.63 -24.46 4.22
C ASP A 301 -11.62 -25.08 3.24
N VAL A 302 -10.66 -24.27 2.77
CA VAL A 302 -9.63 -24.69 1.82
C VAL A 302 -8.27 -24.89 2.48
N SER A 303 -7.65 -26.05 2.21
CA SER A 303 -6.26 -26.37 2.60
C SER A 303 -5.29 -26.47 1.41
N GLU A 304 -5.81 -26.58 0.18
CA GLU A 304 -5.04 -26.59 -1.07
C GLU A 304 -5.70 -25.69 -2.13
N TRP A 305 -4.91 -24.94 -2.88
CA TRP A 305 -5.40 -23.98 -3.86
C TRP A 305 -4.76 -24.21 -5.23
N SER A 306 -5.59 -24.16 -6.28
CA SER A 306 -5.12 -24.23 -7.66
C SER A 306 -4.39 -22.94 -8.02
N VAL A 307 -3.11 -23.03 -8.38
CA VAL A 307 -2.30 -21.87 -8.75
C VAL A 307 -1.68 -22.06 -10.13
N TYR A 308 -1.93 -21.15 -11.06
CA TYR A 308 -1.25 -21.13 -12.34
C TYR A 308 0.13 -20.45 -12.21
N LEU A 309 1.17 -21.09 -12.71
CA LEU A 309 2.52 -20.52 -12.75
C LEU A 309 2.81 -20.08 -14.19
N PRO A 310 2.90 -18.76 -14.50
CA PRO A 310 3.13 -18.27 -15.86
C PRO A 310 4.37 -18.87 -16.52
N LYS A 311 4.28 -19.19 -17.82
CA LYS A 311 5.28 -20.01 -18.55
C LYS A 311 6.61 -19.32 -18.82
N ALA A 312 6.68 -18.00 -18.67
CA ALA A 312 7.85 -17.21 -19.04
C ALA A 312 9.10 -17.50 -18.17
N THR A 313 8.96 -18.19 -17.03
CA THR A 313 10.02 -18.36 -16.04
C THR A 313 9.73 -19.54 -15.11
N SER A 314 10.75 -19.96 -14.36
CA SER A 314 10.55 -20.79 -13.17
C SER A 314 10.11 -19.95 -11.98
N TRP A 315 9.51 -20.61 -10.98
CA TRP A 315 8.92 -20.01 -9.80
C TRP A 315 9.39 -20.75 -8.54
N TYR A 316 9.57 -20.02 -7.45
CA TYR A 316 9.91 -20.58 -6.14
C TYR A 316 8.74 -20.41 -5.20
N ASN A 317 8.29 -21.47 -4.54
CA ASN A 317 7.36 -21.31 -3.42
C ASN A 317 8.07 -20.54 -2.30
N PHE A 318 7.53 -19.39 -1.91
CA PHE A 318 8.16 -18.51 -0.91
C PHE A 318 8.34 -19.21 0.44
N TRP A 319 7.40 -20.09 0.81
CA TRP A 319 7.36 -20.75 2.10
C TRP A 319 8.32 -21.93 2.22
N THR A 320 8.55 -22.64 1.12
CA THR A 320 9.33 -23.89 1.14
C THR A 320 10.63 -23.81 0.35
N GLY A 321 10.83 -22.81 -0.51
CA GLY A 321 12.00 -22.70 -1.37
C GLY A 321 12.02 -23.69 -2.54
N LYS A 322 10.98 -24.52 -2.68
CA LYS A 322 10.83 -25.48 -3.79
C LYS A 322 10.64 -24.73 -5.10
N GLN A 323 11.39 -25.15 -6.12
CA GLN A 323 11.31 -24.59 -7.47
C GLN A 323 10.32 -25.38 -8.33
N PHE A 324 9.57 -24.66 -9.15
CA PHE A 324 8.63 -25.17 -10.14
C PHE A 324 8.95 -24.56 -11.50
N LYS A 325 8.80 -25.34 -12.58
CA LYS A 325 8.78 -24.79 -13.95
C LYS A 325 7.50 -23.98 -14.13
N GLY A 326 7.53 -22.93 -14.95
CA GLY A 326 6.31 -22.25 -15.39
C GLY A 326 5.50 -23.09 -16.39
N GLY A 327 4.33 -22.58 -16.75
CA GLY A 327 3.44 -23.16 -17.77
C GLY A 327 2.55 -24.28 -17.25
N GLN A 328 2.37 -24.36 -15.94
CA GLN A 328 1.59 -25.40 -15.29
C GLN A 328 0.70 -24.83 -14.19
N THR A 329 -0.41 -25.50 -13.94
CA THR A 329 -1.24 -25.27 -12.75
C THR A 329 -0.87 -26.31 -11.70
N ILE A 330 -0.62 -25.87 -10.47
CA ILE A 330 -0.24 -26.74 -9.35
C ILE A 330 -1.32 -26.71 -8.26
N SER A 331 -1.42 -27.80 -7.49
CA SER A 331 -2.10 -27.78 -6.19
C SER A 331 -1.13 -27.26 -5.14
N ALA A 332 -1.32 -26.02 -4.70
CA ALA A 332 -0.47 -25.35 -3.73
C ALA A 332 -1.06 -25.48 -2.32
N ALA A 333 -0.24 -25.88 -1.35
CA ALA A 333 -0.66 -25.88 0.06
C ALA A 333 -1.07 -24.47 0.51
N ALA A 334 -2.28 -24.36 1.04
CA ALA A 334 -2.91 -23.13 1.47
C ALA A 334 -3.52 -23.25 2.88
N PRO A 335 -2.78 -23.75 3.90
CA PRO A 335 -3.30 -23.81 5.27
C PRO A 335 -3.64 -22.40 5.77
N LEU A 336 -4.43 -22.32 6.84
CA LEU A 336 -4.98 -21.06 7.35
C LEU A 336 -3.90 -20.01 7.68
N ASP A 337 -2.65 -20.42 7.91
CA ASP A 337 -1.55 -19.57 8.31
C ASP A 337 -0.68 -19.02 7.17
N ARG A 338 -1.02 -19.29 5.91
CA ARG A 338 -0.28 -18.78 4.76
C ARG A 338 -1.15 -18.64 3.52
N ILE A 339 -0.81 -17.64 2.71
CA ILE A 339 -1.31 -17.46 1.36
C ILE A 339 -0.37 -18.13 0.36
N PRO A 340 -0.86 -18.83 -0.67
CA PRO A 340 -0.02 -19.26 -1.80
C PRO A 340 0.74 -18.08 -2.39
N LEU A 341 2.08 -18.15 -2.32
CA LEU A 341 2.98 -17.08 -2.67
C LEU A 341 4.22 -17.65 -3.35
N PHE A 342 4.47 -17.17 -4.56
CA PHE A 342 5.59 -17.64 -5.38
C PHE A 342 6.48 -16.49 -5.80
N VAL A 343 7.76 -16.76 -5.97
CA VAL A 343 8.75 -15.75 -6.34
C VAL A 343 9.35 -16.10 -7.69
N LYS A 344 9.32 -15.15 -8.60
CA LYS A 344 9.85 -15.26 -9.96
C LYS A 344 11.36 -15.55 -9.92
N ALA A 345 11.84 -16.55 -10.64
CA ALA A 345 13.28 -16.75 -10.84
C ALA A 345 13.94 -15.48 -11.41
N GLY A 346 15.16 -15.20 -10.94
CA GLY A 346 15.87 -13.93 -11.16
C GLY A 346 15.55 -12.84 -10.13
N SER A 347 14.57 -13.03 -9.24
CA SER A 347 14.24 -12.00 -8.24
C SER A 347 15.35 -11.84 -7.20
N ILE A 348 15.59 -10.58 -6.84
CA ILE A 348 16.44 -10.15 -5.73
C ILE A 348 15.52 -9.45 -4.74
N VAL A 349 15.30 -10.04 -3.58
CA VAL A 349 14.33 -9.55 -2.60
C VAL A 349 15.06 -9.16 -1.32
N PRO A 350 15.15 -7.86 -0.97
CA PRO A 350 15.62 -7.44 0.33
C PRO A 350 14.52 -7.56 1.38
N LEU A 351 14.86 -8.13 2.54
CA LEU A 351 14.03 -8.22 3.72
C LEU A 351 14.73 -7.58 4.91
N GLY A 352 14.00 -6.74 5.63
CA GLY A 352 14.40 -6.20 6.92
C GLY A 352 14.22 -7.19 8.07
N LYS A 353 14.48 -6.68 9.27
CA LYS A 353 14.14 -7.35 10.54
C LYS A 353 12.65 -7.21 10.84
N PHE A 354 12.20 -7.85 11.91
CA PHE A 354 10.89 -7.56 12.47
C PHE A 354 10.91 -6.17 13.09
N LEU A 355 10.07 -5.27 12.58
CA LEU A 355 9.93 -3.89 13.03
C LEU A 355 8.48 -3.63 13.47
N GLN A 356 8.29 -2.64 14.33
CA GLN A 356 6.98 -2.21 14.81
C GLN A 356 6.41 -1.04 13.99
N TYR A 357 7.29 -0.23 13.38
CA TYR A 357 6.94 0.91 12.53
C TYR A 357 8.01 1.13 11.46
N ALA A 358 7.66 1.78 10.35
CA ALA A 358 8.51 1.82 9.15
C ALA A 358 9.85 2.56 9.36
N GLY A 359 9.84 3.63 10.16
CA GLY A 359 11.03 4.42 10.48
C GLY A 359 11.88 3.85 11.63
N GLN A 360 11.56 2.66 12.14
CA GLN A 360 12.29 2.08 13.27
C GLN A 360 13.74 1.82 12.86
N LYS A 361 14.68 2.52 13.50
CA LYS A 361 16.10 2.29 13.32
C LYS A 361 16.47 0.94 13.94
N SER A 362 16.44 -0.11 13.14
CA SER A 362 17.04 -1.39 13.50
C SER A 362 18.47 -1.48 12.99
N ALA A 363 19.29 -2.33 13.60
CA ALA A 363 20.67 -2.52 13.18
C ALA A 363 20.76 -2.79 11.67
N ASP A 364 21.83 -2.29 11.04
CA ASP A 364 22.07 -2.12 9.60
C ASP A 364 22.10 -3.40 8.74
N THR A 365 21.40 -4.48 9.12
CA THR A 365 21.40 -5.75 8.39
C THR A 365 20.12 -5.94 7.57
N LEU A 366 20.27 -6.05 6.26
CA LEU A 366 19.22 -6.55 5.37
C LEU A 366 19.56 -7.97 4.92
N GLU A 367 18.56 -8.86 4.95
CA GLU A 367 18.64 -10.16 4.28
C GLU A 367 18.33 -9.95 2.80
N VAL A 368 19.23 -10.35 1.90
CA VAL A 368 19.03 -10.22 0.45
C VAL A 368 18.88 -11.61 -0.14
N ARG A 369 17.63 -11.99 -0.44
CA ARG A 369 17.32 -13.29 -1.03
C ARG A 369 17.46 -13.25 -2.54
N ILE A 370 18.26 -14.18 -3.08
CA ILE A 370 18.47 -14.37 -4.51
C ILE A 370 17.74 -15.64 -4.94
N TYR A 371 16.71 -15.46 -5.76
CA TYR A 371 15.94 -16.54 -6.38
C TYR A 371 16.56 -16.83 -7.75
N ARG A 372 17.35 -17.90 -7.85
CA ARG A 372 18.16 -18.21 -9.04
C ARG A 372 17.30 -18.69 -10.22
N GLY A 373 17.94 -18.99 -11.35
CA GLY A 373 17.31 -19.56 -12.55
C GLY A 373 17.06 -18.55 -13.68
N ALA A 374 17.31 -17.26 -13.45
CA ALA A 374 17.31 -16.22 -14.47
C ALA A 374 18.16 -15.03 -14.00
N ASN A 375 18.56 -14.15 -14.91
CA ASN A 375 19.21 -12.89 -14.54
C ASN A 375 18.25 -11.99 -13.76
N GLY A 376 18.80 -11.14 -12.89
CA GLY A 376 18.03 -10.28 -12.00
C GLY A 376 18.63 -8.91 -11.85
N ASN A 377 17.77 -7.90 -11.67
CA ASN A 377 18.16 -6.59 -11.17
C ASN A 377 17.17 -6.11 -10.12
N PHE A 378 17.65 -5.35 -9.15
CA PHE A 378 16.83 -4.69 -8.14
C PHE A 378 17.56 -3.47 -7.60
N ASP A 379 16.90 -2.32 -7.61
CA ASP A 379 17.44 -1.09 -7.02
C ASP A 379 16.86 -0.90 -5.62
N LEU A 380 17.71 -1.01 -4.59
CA LEU A 380 17.31 -0.69 -3.22
C LEU A 380 17.27 0.83 -3.05
N TYR A 381 16.07 1.37 -2.86
CA TYR A 381 15.83 2.79 -2.63
C TYR A 381 15.60 3.09 -1.15
N GLU A 382 16.21 4.17 -0.68
CA GLU A 382 15.99 4.71 0.65
C GLU A 382 16.13 6.24 0.64
N ASP A 383 15.35 6.91 1.48
CA ASP A 383 15.39 8.35 1.69
C ASP A 383 14.96 8.68 3.13
N GLU A 384 14.62 9.94 3.40
CA GLU A 384 14.19 10.44 4.72
C GLU A 384 12.73 10.04 5.09
N GLY A 385 12.00 9.37 4.21
CA GLY A 385 10.69 8.78 4.46
C GLY A 385 9.50 9.72 4.27
N ASN A 386 9.47 10.85 4.99
CA ASN A 386 8.28 11.69 5.11
C ASN A 386 8.47 13.17 4.69
N ASN A 387 9.45 13.48 3.85
CA ASN A 387 9.61 14.82 3.26
C ASN A 387 9.71 14.74 1.73
N TYR A 388 9.71 15.88 1.07
CA TYR A 388 9.86 15.96 -0.40
C TYR A 388 11.30 16.19 -0.88
N ASP A 389 12.31 16.01 -0.04
CA ASP A 389 13.70 16.28 -0.43
C ASP A 389 14.25 15.27 -1.44
N TYR A 390 13.60 14.10 -1.59
CA TYR A 390 13.88 13.18 -2.70
C TYR A 390 13.73 13.85 -4.08
N GLU A 391 12.83 14.84 -4.22
CA GLU A 391 12.65 15.62 -5.46
C GLU A 391 13.90 16.48 -5.78
N LYS A 392 14.71 16.78 -4.76
CA LYS A 392 15.98 17.51 -4.87
C LYS A 392 17.19 16.59 -5.02
N GLY A 393 16.97 15.27 -5.09
CA GLY A 393 18.04 14.28 -5.18
C GLY A 393 18.52 13.72 -3.84
N ASN A 394 17.84 14.02 -2.72
CA ASN A 394 18.18 13.46 -1.41
C ASN A 394 17.57 12.08 -1.24
N TYR A 395 18.27 11.08 -1.76
CA TYR A 395 17.96 9.67 -1.58
C TYR A 395 19.22 8.84 -1.86
N THR A 396 19.16 7.53 -1.61
CA THR A 396 20.19 6.58 -2.06
C THR A 396 19.58 5.49 -2.93
N ILE A 397 20.31 5.09 -3.96
CA ILE A 397 20.06 3.85 -4.71
C ILE A 397 21.27 2.93 -4.55
N ILE A 398 21.02 1.67 -4.21
CA ILE A 398 22.03 0.60 -4.24
C ILE A 398 21.58 -0.45 -5.26
N PRO A 399 22.18 -0.49 -6.46
CA PRO A 399 21.82 -1.48 -7.48
C PRO A 399 22.30 -2.88 -7.09
N PHE A 400 21.44 -3.88 -7.22
CA PHE A 400 21.80 -5.29 -7.15
C PHE A 400 21.61 -5.92 -8.53
N ILE A 401 22.62 -6.65 -8.99
CA ILE A 401 22.59 -7.31 -10.29
C ILE A 401 23.01 -8.77 -10.12
N TRP A 402 22.11 -9.69 -10.43
CA TRP A 402 22.37 -11.12 -10.44
C TRP A 402 22.59 -11.61 -11.86
N ASN A 403 23.74 -12.23 -12.11
CA ASN A 403 24.04 -12.91 -13.36
C ASN A 403 23.95 -14.43 -13.14
N GLU A 404 22.96 -15.05 -13.78
CA GLU A 404 22.67 -16.47 -13.61
C GLU A 404 23.71 -17.37 -14.28
N ARG A 405 24.25 -16.96 -15.44
CA ARG A 405 25.27 -17.74 -16.16
C ARG A 405 26.55 -17.83 -15.35
N HIS A 406 27.00 -16.70 -14.80
CA HIS A 406 28.23 -16.61 -14.03
C HIS A 406 28.04 -16.89 -12.54
N LYS A 407 26.79 -17.03 -12.06
CA LYS A 407 26.45 -17.21 -10.64
C LYS A 407 27.06 -16.13 -9.75
N THR A 408 27.02 -14.89 -10.22
CA THR A 408 27.64 -13.74 -9.55
C THR A 408 26.57 -12.72 -9.18
N LEU A 409 26.56 -12.30 -7.92
CA LEU A 409 25.82 -11.12 -7.46
C LEU A 409 26.77 -9.93 -7.44
N VAL A 410 26.38 -8.83 -8.06
CA VAL A 410 27.03 -7.52 -7.93
C VAL A 410 26.15 -6.64 -7.07
N ILE A 411 26.72 -6.13 -5.97
CA ILE A 411 26.16 -5.01 -5.21
C ILE A 411 26.90 -3.77 -5.73
N GLY A 412 26.22 -2.90 -6.46
CA GLY A 412 26.80 -1.76 -7.16
C GLY A 412 27.33 -0.66 -6.24
N ASP A 413 27.96 0.35 -6.84
CA ASP A 413 28.27 1.59 -6.13
C ASP A 413 26.98 2.29 -5.70
N ARG A 414 26.95 2.84 -4.49
CA ARG A 414 25.81 3.60 -3.99
C ARG A 414 25.72 4.90 -4.75
N GLN A 415 24.55 5.16 -5.30
CA GLN A 415 24.24 6.39 -6.01
C GLN A 415 23.54 7.35 -5.05
N ARG A 416 23.97 8.63 -5.08
CA ARG A 416 23.45 9.72 -4.24
C ARG A 416 23.56 9.45 -2.73
N ILE A 417 23.14 10.44 -1.94
CA ILE A 417 23.10 10.42 -0.47
C ILE A 417 21.94 11.30 0.01
N TYR A 418 21.48 11.10 1.23
CA TYR A 418 20.53 11.97 1.94
C TYR A 418 20.97 12.14 3.40
N PRO A 419 20.58 13.21 4.10
CA PRO A 419 20.88 13.38 5.53
C PRO A 419 20.47 12.16 6.37
N GLY A 420 21.42 11.55 7.07
CA GLY A 420 21.17 10.37 7.90
C GLY A 420 21.27 9.01 7.20
N TYR A 421 21.67 8.96 5.93
CA TYR A 421 21.93 7.70 5.23
C TYR A 421 22.97 6.81 5.93
N LEU A 422 22.83 5.49 5.78
CA LEU A 422 23.77 4.52 6.31
C LEU A 422 25.07 4.48 5.48
N LYS A 423 26.15 5.04 6.05
CA LYS A 423 27.51 4.99 5.45
C LYS A 423 28.03 3.57 5.32
N LYS A 424 27.73 2.74 6.33
CA LYS A 424 28.06 1.32 6.44
C LYS A 424 26.77 0.52 6.56
N ARG A 425 26.70 -0.63 5.88
CA ARG A 425 25.59 -1.58 5.95
C ARG A 425 26.10 -3.02 5.95
N VAL A 426 25.32 -3.93 6.51
CA VAL A 426 25.51 -5.37 6.37
C VAL A 426 24.42 -5.94 5.47
N PHE A 427 24.82 -6.72 4.46
CA PHE A 427 23.90 -7.56 3.70
C PHE A 427 24.14 -9.01 4.08
N ASN A 428 23.11 -9.71 4.54
CA ASN A 428 23.12 -11.17 4.62
C ASN A 428 22.59 -11.72 3.29
N VAL A 429 23.48 -12.11 2.38
CA VAL A 429 23.08 -12.62 1.06
C VAL A 429 22.72 -14.09 1.15
N VAL A 430 21.51 -14.43 0.74
CA VAL A 430 20.94 -15.78 0.84
C VAL A 430 20.54 -16.28 -0.53
N PHE A 431 21.10 -17.40 -0.98
CA PHE A 431 20.67 -18.08 -2.20
C PHE A 431 19.55 -19.06 -1.85
N VAL A 432 18.33 -18.78 -2.32
CA VAL A 432 17.14 -19.53 -1.89
C VAL A 432 17.15 -20.96 -2.46
N ASN A 433 16.77 -21.91 -1.61
CA ASN A 433 16.54 -23.31 -1.93
C ASN A 433 15.65 -23.94 -0.84
N GLU A 434 15.38 -25.25 -0.93
CA GLU A 434 14.51 -25.96 0.03
C GLU A 434 15.05 -26.02 1.47
N PHE A 435 16.33 -25.71 1.67
CA PHE A 435 17.01 -25.73 2.97
C PHE A 435 17.30 -24.34 3.56
N GLY A 436 16.98 -23.24 2.86
CA GLY A 436 17.30 -21.90 3.35
C GLY A 436 16.70 -20.74 2.54
N GLY A 437 16.47 -19.61 3.23
CA GLY A 437 15.88 -18.40 2.63
C GLY A 437 14.38 -18.48 2.38
N THR A 438 13.64 -19.18 3.25
CA THR A 438 12.21 -19.47 3.07
C THR A 438 11.35 -18.82 4.15
N GLY A 439 10.09 -18.55 3.82
CA GLY A 439 9.08 -18.03 4.73
C GLY A 439 9.46 -16.69 5.39
N ILE A 440 8.86 -16.44 6.55
CA ILE A 440 8.99 -15.17 7.28
C ILE A 440 10.16 -15.13 8.28
N ALA A 441 10.80 -16.26 8.57
CA ALA A 441 11.91 -16.28 9.51
C ALA A 441 13.14 -15.60 8.91
N VAL A 442 13.94 -14.94 9.75
CA VAL A 442 15.26 -14.46 9.35
C VAL A 442 16.12 -15.68 9.03
N SER A 443 16.74 -15.69 7.84
CA SER A 443 17.58 -16.82 7.45
C SER A 443 18.77 -16.96 8.41
N LYS A 444 18.98 -18.17 8.91
CA LYS A 444 20.17 -18.53 9.72
C LYS A 444 21.40 -18.79 8.87
N THR A 445 21.21 -18.96 7.56
CA THR A 445 22.27 -19.17 6.58
C THR A 445 22.42 -17.92 5.70
N GLY A 446 23.58 -17.80 5.06
CA GLY A 446 23.89 -16.74 4.12
C GLY A 446 25.32 -16.23 4.27
N LYS A 447 25.73 -15.36 3.37
CA LYS A 447 27.04 -14.71 3.39
C LYS A 447 26.86 -13.28 3.87
N HIS A 448 27.45 -12.95 5.01
CA HIS A 448 27.50 -11.59 5.50
C HIS A 448 28.50 -10.76 4.69
N VAL A 449 28.05 -9.61 4.21
CA VAL A 449 28.83 -8.69 3.38
C VAL A 449 28.75 -7.31 4.00
N LEU A 450 29.91 -6.79 4.39
CA LEU A 450 30.08 -5.40 4.84
C LEU A 450 30.17 -4.50 3.61
N TYR A 451 29.26 -3.54 3.51
CA TYR A 451 29.13 -2.63 2.39
C TYR A 451 29.34 -1.18 2.85
N PHE A 452 30.24 -0.48 2.17
CA PHE A 452 30.61 0.91 2.48
C PHE A 452 30.20 1.90 1.37
N GLY A 453 29.32 1.48 0.46
CA GLY A 453 28.91 2.29 -0.70
C GLY A 453 29.72 2.06 -1.98
N LYS A 454 30.67 1.11 -1.96
CA LYS A 454 31.48 0.73 -3.12
C LYS A 454 31.14 -0.66 -3.61
N GLN A 455 31.25 -0.85 -4.92
CA GLN A 455 30.86 -2.09 -5.58
C GLN A 455 31.53 -3.32 -4.95
N ILE A 456 30.75 -4.38 -4.74
CA ILE A 456 31.21 -5.69 -4.29
C ILE A 456 30.67 -6.76 -5.24
N LYS A 457 31.55 -7.67 -5.68
CA LYS A 457 31.17 -8.87 -6.42
C LYS A 457 31.20 -10.08 -5.50
N ILE A 458 30.14 -10.87 -5.53
CA ILE A 458 29.97 -12.06 -4.72
C ILE A 458 29.75 -13.22 -5.67
N GLN A 459 30.79 -14.04 -5.79
CA GLN A 459 30.72 -15.30 -6.52
C GLN A 459 30.07 -16.36 -5.65
N MET A 460 29.03 -17.02 -6.16
CA MET A 460 28.52 -18.25 -5.57
C MET A 460 29.51 -19.37 -5.90
N LYS A 461 29.94 -20.11 -4.87
CA LYS A 461 30.74 -21.33 -5.03
C LYS A 461 29.85 -22.49 -5.41
#